data_AF-A0AAU5Z1X2-F1
#
_entry.id   AF-A0AAU5Z1X2-F1
#
_cell.length_a   1.000
_cell.length_b   1.000
_cell.length_c   1.000
_cell.angle_alpha   90.00
_cell.angle_beta   90.00
_cell.angle_gamma   90.00
#
_symmetry.space_group_name_H-M   'P 1'
#
loop_
_entity.id
_entity.type
_entity.pdbx_description
1 polymer ?
#
loop_
_entity_poly.entity_id
_entity_poly.type
_entity_poly.pdbx_seq_one_letter_code
_entity_poly.pdbx_strand_id
1 'polypeptide(L)'
;MIRSIRYIGLAMLSTAAILAGTAGQASASTKVYNALSQYLSASPSDGMATACHSKRSSLVDDDYVWAGFFYSKVNGTFVEPELRNIHLGAGDYTWTDCLKPKDGYYIHTSTLDPDNPAWKTASVSEIVVLYPLLPGGETIWGSQLIR
;
A
#
# COMPACT_ATOMS: atom_id res chain seq x y z
N MET A 1 4.95 24.47 81.27
CA MET A 1 6.03 24.95 80.38
C MET A 1 5.61 24.67 78.95
N ILE A 2 5.40 25.72 78.17
CA ILE A 2 4.89 25.69 76.79
C ILE A 2 6.08 25.61 75.83
N ARG A 3 6.03 24.75 74.80
CA ARG A 3 6.90 24.86 73.62
C ARG A 3 6.11 24.62 72.34
N SER A 4 5.83 25.72 71.65
CA SER A 4 5.18 25.79 70.34
C SER A 4 6.19 25.48 69.24
N ILE A 5 5.87 24.54 68.35
CA ILE A 5 6.67 24.20 67.17
C ILE A 5 6.15 25.00 65.97
N ARG A 6 7.02 25.82 65.37
CA ARG A 6 6.74 26.55 64.12
C ARG A 6 7.11 25.65 62.94
N TYR A 7 6.13 25.34 62.09
CA TYR A 7 6.37 24.64 60.82
C TYR A 7 6.74 25.67 59.73
N ILE A 8 7.94 25.50 59.15
CA ILE A 8 8.40 26.23 57.98
C ILE A 8 7.97 25.43 56.75
N GLY A 9 7.02 25.96 55.98
CA GLY A 9 6.58 25.37 54.72
C GLY A 9 7.59 25.65 53.61
N LEU A 10 8.22 24.60 53.08
CA LEU A 10 9.01 24.67 51.85
C LEU A 10 8.08 24.49 50.65
N ALA A 11 7.92 25.54 49.84
CA ALA A 11 7.24 25.46 48.56
C ALA A 11 8.23 24.93 47.50
N MET A 12 7.98 23.72 46.98
CA MET A 12 8.72 23.18 45.83
C MET A 12 8.10 23.70 44.53
N LEU A 13 8.89 24.46 43.76
CA LEU A 13 8.59 24.82 42.37
C LEU A 13 9.12 23.72 41.44
N SER A 14 8.22 22.96 40.83
CA SER A 14 8.55 21.96 39.80
C SER A 14 8.61 22.62 38.43
N THR A 15 9.80 22.76 37.86
CA THR A 15 9.99 23.27 36.49
C THR A 15 9.74 22.13 35.50
N ALA A 16 8.64 22.20 34.73
CA ALA A 16 8.38 21.26 33.64
C ALA A 16 9.20 21.65 32.41
N ALA A 17 10.21 20.86 32.07
CA ALA A 17 10.96 21.00 30.83
C ALA A 17 10.14 20.44 29.66
N ILE A 18 9.63 21.31 28.79
CA ILE A 18 8.98 20.91 27.54
C ILE A 18 10.10 20.53 26.56
N LEU A 19 10.35 19.23 26.41
CA LEU A 19 11.17 18.70 25.33
C LEU A 19 10.42 18.93 24.01
N ALA A 20 10.80 19.97 23.27
CA ALA A 20 10.40 20.16 21.89
C ALA A 20 11.07 19.08 21.04
N GLY A 21 10.43 17.92 20.93
CA GLY A 21 10.83 16.88 19.99
C GLY A 21 10.69 17.41 18.58
N THR A 22 11.81 17.57 17.87
CA THR A 22 11.81 17.80 16.43
C THR A 22 11.17 16.58 15.77
N ALA A 23 9.94 16.72 15.27
CA ALA A 23 9.33 15.72 14.42
C ALA A 23 10.28 15.50 13.22
N GLY A 24 10.90 14.33 13.14
CA GLY A 24 11.72 13.97 11.99
C GLY A 24 10.87 14.07 10.73
N GLN A 25 11.39 14.77 9.72
CA GLN A 25 10.78 14.77 8.40
C GLN A 25 10.81 13.34 7.89
N ALA A 26 9.66 12.66 7.85
CA ALA A 26 9.54 11.39 7.18
C ALA A 26 9.86 11.62 5.69
N SER A 27 10.95 11.05 5.20
CA SER A 27 11.26 11.09 3.78
C SER A 27 10.09 10.48 3.02
N ALA A 28 9.45 11.27 2.16
CA ALA A 28 8.38 10.79 1.31
C ALA A 28 8.92 9.63 0.46
N SER A 29 8.34 8.44 0.62
CA SER A 29 8.72 7.29 -0.19
C SER A 29 8.56 7.62 -1.67
N THR A 30 9.57 7.29 -2.48
CA THR A 30 9.51 7.37 -3.95
C THR A 30 8.57 6.31 -4.52
N LYS A 31 8.21 5.29 -3.71
CA LYS A 31 7.36 4.17 -4.10
C LYS A 31 6.07 4.13 -3.30
N VAL A 32 4.96 3.86 -3.98
CA VAL A 32 3.66 3.66 -3.36
C VAL A 32 3.08 2.34 -3.85
N TYR A 33 2.50 1.55 -2.94
CA TYR A 33 2.00 0.19 -3.23
C TYR A 33 0.49 0.09 -2.99
N ASN A 34 -0.24 -0.55 -3.89
CA ASN A 34 -1.53 -1.15 -3.61
C ASN A 34 -1.34 -2.66 -3.65
N ALA A 35 -1.44 -3.32 -2.50
CA ALA A 35 -0.99 -4.69 -2.33
C ALA A 35 -1.92 -5.46 -1.40
N LEU A 36 -2.24 -6.70 -1.78
CA LEU A 36 -2.99 -7.61 -0.94
C LEU A 36 -2.19 -8.89 -0.70
N SER A 37 -2.07 -9.29 0.57
CA SER A 37 -1.68 -10.65 0.93
C SER A 37 -2.94 -11.51 1.07
N GLN A 38 -3.01 -12.62 0.34
CA GLN A 38 -4.14 -13.55 0.40
C GLN A 38 -3.67 -15.00 0.31
N TYR A 39 -4.48 -15.91 0.84
CA TYR A 39 -4.24 -17.34 0.71
C TYR A 39 -4.98 -17.91 -0.51
N LEU A 40 -4.24 -18.50 -1.45
CA LEU A 40 -4.78 -19.21 -2.61
C LEU A 40 -4.91 -20.70 -2.28
N SER A 41 -6.15 -21.18 -2.10
CA SER A 41 -6.44 -22.54 -1.64
C SER A 41 -6.50 -23.58 -2.76
N ALA A 42 -6.64 -23.16 -4.01
CA ALA A 42 -6.78 -24.03 -5.18
C ALA A 42 -6.15 -23.39 -6.41
N SER A 43 -5.86 -24.20 -7.43
CA SER A 43 -5.47 -23.71 -8.75
C SER A 43 -6.61 -22.88 -9.36
N PRO A 44 -6.31 -21.78 -10.07
CA PRO A 44 -7.36 -20.98 -10.70
C PRO A 44 -8.05 -21.77 -11.80
N SER A 45 -9.37 -21.59 -11.88
CA SER A 45 -10.20 -22.05 -12.99
C SER A 45 -11.11 -20.93 -13.45
N ASP A 46 -11.60 -21.01 -14.69
CA ASP A 46 -12.71 -20.17 -15.10
C ASP A 46 -13.93 -20.39 -14.18
N GLY A 47 -14.66 -19.31 -13.91
CA GLY A 47 -15.83 -19.32 -13.02
C GLY A 47 -15.53 -19.06 -11.53
N MET A 48 -14.27 -19.10 -11.10
CA MET A 48 -13.91 -18.62 -9.77
C MET A 48 -14.10 -17.10 -9.65
N ALA A 49 -14.41 -16.63 -8.43
CA ALA A 49 -14.63 -15.22 -8.17
C ALA A 49 -13.34 -14.40 -8.37
N THR A 50 -13.48 -13.23 -9.00
CA THR A 50 -12.41 -12.22 -9.06
C THR A 50 -12.19 -11.65 -7.66
N ALA A 51 -10.92 -11.55 -7.23
CA ALA A 51 -10.54 -10.83 -6.02
C ALA A 51 -10.13 -9.40 -6.39
N CYS A 52 -10.64 -8.39 -5.70
CA CYS A 52 -10.24 -7.00 -5.91
C CYS A 52 -9.83 -6.34 -4.59
N HIS A 53 -8.82 -5.48 -4.65
CA HIS A 53 -8.33 -4.67 -3.54
C HIS A 53 -8.24 -3.21 -3.98
N SER A 54 -8.92 -2.34 -3.23
CA SER A 54 -8.92 -0.90 -3.50
C SER A 54 -8.37 -0.12 -2.32
N LYS A 55 -7.63 0.94 -2.62
CA LYS A 55 -7.19 1.93 -1.64
C LYS A 55 -7.27 3.34 -2.20
N ARG A 56 -7.24 4.32 -1.29
CA ARG A 56 -7.10 5.74 -1.64
C ARG A 56 -5.63 6.14 -1.59
N SER A 57 -5.19 6.96 -2.55
CA SER A 57 -3.82 7.46 -2.61
C SER A 57 -3.81 8.89 -3.12
N SER A 58 -3.14 9.78 -2.39
CA SER A 58 -2.83 11.14 -2.86
C SER A 58 -1.53 11.10 -3.64
N LEU A 59 -1.56 11.57 -4.89
CA LEU A 59 -0.41 11.64 -5.79
C LEU A 59 -0.07 13.09 -6.10
N VAL A 60 1.20 13.34 -6.38
CA VAL A 60 1.67 14.62 -6.91
C VAL A 60 1.70 14.56 -8.44
N ASP A 61 1.66 15.72 -9.07
CA ASP A 61 1.83 15.87 -10.52
C ASP A 61 3.26 15.46 -10.90
N ASP A 62 3.39 14.29 -11.54
CA ASP A 62 4.69 13.71 -11.86
C ASP A 62 4.58 12.60 -12.93
N ASP A 63 5.74 12.18 -13.44
CA ASP A 63 5.87 10.95 -14.21
C ASP A 63 6.16 9.77 -13.28
N TYR A 64 5.45 8.65 -13.50
CA TYR A 64 5.56 7.44 -12.71
C TYR A 64 5.86 6.24 -13.60
N VAL A 65 6.62 5.29 -13.06
CA VAL A 65 6.66 3.90 -13.53
C VAL A 65 5.62 3.11 -12.75
N TRP A 66 4.56 2.69 -13.44
CA TRP A 66 3.54 1.78 -12.93
C TRP A 66 3.92 0.35 -13.26
N ALA A 67 3.92 -0.49 -12.22
CA ALA A 67 4.32 -1.89 -12.34
C ALA A 67 3.35 -2.76 -11.53
N GLY A 68 2.78 -3.81 -12.12
CA GLY A 68 2.12 -4.88 -11.35
C GLY A 68 3.11 -5.62 -10.43
N PHE A 69 2.69 -6.60 -9.66
CA PHE A 69 3.60 -7.63 -9.16
C PHE A 69 2.81 -8.81 -8.63
N PHE A 70 3.49 -9.95 -8.57
CA PHE A 70 2.96 -11.13 -7.93
C PHE A 70 4.08 -11.92 -7.25
N TYR A 71 3.83 -12.33 -6.01
CA TYR A 71 4.77 -13.09 -5.19
C TYR A 71 4.06 -14.24 -4.49
N SER A 72 4.48 -15.48 -4.76
CA SER A 72 4.01 -16.66 -4.02
C SER A 72 5.05 -17.12 -3.01
N LYS A 73 4.64 -17.26 -1.74
CA LYS A 73 5.52 -17.77 -0.67
C LYS A 73 5.76 -19.27 -0.78
N VAL A 74 4.92 -20.02 -1.49
CA VAL A 74 4.99 -21.49 -1.56
C VAL A 74 6.20 -21.96 -2.36
N ASN A 75 6.44 -21.32 -3.50
CA ASN A 75 7.54 -21.65 -4.41
C ASN A 75 8.60 -20.53 -4.47
N GLY A 76 8.42 -19.45 -3.70
CA GLY A 76 9.29 -18.27 -3.74
C GLY A 76 9.25 -17.56 -5.10
N THR A 77 8.26 -17.84 -5.94
CA THR A 77 8.16 -17.26 -7.28
C THR A 77 7.74 -15.80 -7.17
N PHE A 78 8.60 -14.94 -7.70
CA PHE A 78 8.30 -13.56 -8.00
C PHE A 78 8.11 -13.42 -9.51
N VAL A 79 6.96 -12.91 -9.92
CA VAL A 79 6.71 -12.55 -11.32
C VAL A 79 6.90 -11.05 -11.42
N GLU A 80 7.96 -10.66 -12.14
CA GLU A 80 8.20 -9.27 -12.47
C GLU A 80 7.17 -8.78 -13.49
N PRO A 81 6.62 -7.58 -13.29
CA PRO A 81 5.56 -7.02 -14.11
C PRO A 81 6.04 -6.41 -15.42
N GLU A 82 5.06 -6.10 -16.26
CA GLU A 82 5.25 -5.11 -17.32
C GLU A 82 5.45 -3.72 -16.67
N LEU A 83 6.40 -2.95 -17.20
CA LEU A 83 6.66 -1.59 -16.75
C LEU A 83 5.98 -0.62 -17.70
N ARG A 84 5.15 0.28 -17.15
CA ARG A 84 4.52 1.33 -17.93
C ARG A 84 4.84 2.70 -17.37
N ASN A 85 5.42 3.55 -18.21
CA ASN A 85 5.55 4.97 -17.91
C ASN A 85 4.20 5.67 -18.07
N ILE A 86 3.81 6.47 -17.08
CA ILE A 86 2.57 7.22 -17.08
C ILE A 86 2.74 8.57 -16.37
N HIS A 87 2.16 9.62 -16.94
CA HIS A 87 2.04 10.91 -16.29
C HIS A 87 0.72 10.96 -15.52
N LEU A 88 0.77 11.33 -14.24
CA LEU A 88 -0.41 11.48 -13.38
C LEU A 88 -0.40 12.86 -12.75
N GLY A 89 -1.52 13.58 -12.89
CA GLY A 89 -1.68 14.88 -12.27
C GLY A 89 -1.84 14.80 -10.75
N ALA A 90 -1.66 15.94 -10.07
CA ALA A 90 -1.86 15.99 -8.62
C ALA A 90 -3.33 15.74 -8.25
N GLY A 91 -3.56 14.95 -7.21
CA GLY A 91 -4.89 14.69 -6.68
C GLY A 91 -5.03 13.39 -5.90
N ASP A 92 -6.25 13.15 -5.41
CA ASP A 92 -6.63 11.88 -4.81
C ASP A 92 -7.16 10.92 -5.87
N TYR A 93 -6.72 9.67 -5.76
CA TYR A 93 -7.10 8.58 -6.65
C TYR A 93 -7.69 7.42 -5.86
N THR A 94 -8.71 6.78 -6.42
CA THR A 94 -9.13 5.43 -6.05
C THR A 94 -8.32 4.44 -6.88
N TRP A 95 -7.37 3.79 -6.25
CA TRP A 95 -6.52 2.76 -6.85
C TRP A 95 -7.13 1.40 -6.61
N THR A 96 -7.45 0.65 -7.67
CA THR A 96 -8.01 -0.69 -7.58
C THR A 96 -7.16 -1.69 -8.34
N ASP A 97 -6.76 -2.77 -7.67
CA ASP A 97 -6.15 -3.94 -8.30
C ASP A 97 -7.15 -5.10 -8.24
N CYS A 98 -7.27 -5.86 -9.32
CA CYS A 98 -8.08 -7.06 -9.37
C CYS A 98 -7.29 -8.24 -9.94
N LEU A 99 -7.45 -9.39 -9.32
CA LEU A 99 -6.91 -10.68 -9.73
C LEU A 99 -8.06 -11.56 -10.22
N LYS A 100 -8.13 -11.76 -11.53
CA LYS A 100 -9.17 -12.54 -12.20
C LYS A 100 -8.67 -13.95 -12.51
N PRO A 101 -9.25 -15.00 -11.90
CA PRO A 101 -8.88 -16.39 -12.21
C PRO A 101 -9.21 -16.76 -13.66
N LYS A 102 -8.33 -17.57 -14.25
CA LYS A 102 -8.45 -18.23 -15.55
C LYS A 102 -8.01 -19.66 -15.44
N ASP A 103 -8.31 -20.48 -16.45
CA ASP A 103 -7.91 -21.88 -16.44
C ASP A 103 -6.37 -22.03 -16.41
N GLY A 104 -5.83 -22.28 -15.22
CA GLY A 104 -4.39 -22.47 -14.98
C GLY A 104 -3.56 -21.20 -14.74
N TYR A 105 -4.14 -19.99 -14.79
CA TYR A 105 -3.43 -18.73 -14.50
C TYR A 105 -4.38 -17.66 -13.94
N TYR A 106 -3.86 -16.48 -13.55
CA TYR A 106 -4.69 -15.32 -13.25
C TYR A 106 -4.37 -14.17 -14.20
N ILE A 107 -5.28 -13.23 -14.34
CA ILE A 107 -5.07 -11.94 -15.02
C ILE A 107 -5.08 -10.86 -13.94
N HIS A 108 -4.12 -9.94 -13.99
CA HIS A 108 -4.04 -8.82 -13.06
C HIS A 108 -4.42 -7.52 -13.77
N THR A 109 -5.39 -6.78 -13.21
CA THR A 109 -5.78 -5.46 -13.73
C THR A 109 -5.63 -4.42 -12.64
N SER A 110 -5.07 -3.27 -12.99
CA SER A 110 -4.87 -2.14 -12.11
C SER A 110 -5.52 -0.88 -12.69
N THR A 111 -6.26 -0.13 -11.88
CA THR A 111 -6.90 1.13 -12.28
C THR A 111 -6.65 2.22 -11.24
N LEU A 112 -6.44 3.45 -11.73
CA LEU A 112 -6.32 4.67 -10.95
C LEU A 112 -7.42 5.61 -11.42
N ASP A 113 -8.45 5.75 -10.60
CA ASP A 113 -9.60 6.61 -10.86
C ASP A 113 -9.47 7.94 -10.09
N PRO A 114 -9.23 9.07 -10.78
CA PRO A 114 -9.06 10.36 -10.12
C PRO A 114 -10.39 10.92 -9.63
N ASP A 115 -10.38 11.56 -8.47
CA ASP A 115 -11.52 12.37 -8.01
C ASP A 115 -11.72 13.63 -8.83
N ASN A 116 -10.62 14.17 -9.35
CA ASN A 116 -10.65 15.37 -10.17
C ASN A 116 -11.09 15.00 -11.60
N PRO A 117 -12.25 15.50 -12.07
CA PRO A 117 -12.78 15.16 -13.40
C PRO A 117 -11.94 15.72 -14.56
N ALA A 118 -10.98 16.62 -14.29
CA ALA A 118 -10.02 17.06 -15.30
C ALA A 118 -9.02 15.97 -15.68
N TRP A 119 -8.78 14.99 -14.80
CA TRP A 119 -7.89 13.87 -15.05
C TRP A 119 -8.68 12.66 -15.57
N LYS A 120 -8.07 11.90 -16.47
CA LYS A 120 -8.68 10.66 -16.98
C LYS A 120 -8.31 9.49 -16.08
N THR A 121 -9.24 8.57 -15.87
CA THR A 121 -8.95 7.26 -15.28
C THR A 121 -7.83 6.58 -16.07
N ALA A 122 -6.79 6.16 -15.37
CA ALA A 122 -5.69 5.40 -15.93
C ALA A 122 -5.87 3.92 -15.61
N SER A 123 -5.53 3.06 -16.56
CA SER A 123 -5.60 1.60 -16.36
C SER A 123 -4.42 0.89 -16.98
N VAL A 124 -4.02 -0.19 -16.33
CA VAL A 124 -3.06 -1.18 -16.82
C VAL A 124 -3.75 -2.53 -16.68
N SER A 125 -3.97 -3.19 -17.82
CA SER A 125 -4.45 -4.57 -17.83
C SER A 125 -3.28 -5.44 -18.23
N GLU A 126 -2.69 -6.12 -17.26
CA GLU A 126 -1.58 -7.03 -17.51
C GLU A 126 -2.05 -8.48 -17.50
N ILE A 127 -1.55 -9.24 -18.47
CA ILE A 127 -1.59 -10.69 -18.41
C ILE A 127 -0.37 -11.13 -17.60
N VAL A 128 -0.43 -10.99 -16.27
CA VAL A 128 0.56 -11.64 -15.41
C VAL A 128 0.25 -13.14 -15.44
N VAL A 129 0.89 -13.89 -16.36
CA VAL A 129 0.67 -15.34 -16.47
C VAL A 129 1.28 -16.01 -15.24
N LEU A 130 0.43 -16.28 -14.26
CA LEU A 130 0.78 -17.08 -13.09
C LEU A 130 0.73 -18.55 -13.46
N TYR A 131 1.80 -19.04 -14.09
CA TYR A 131 2.01 -20.47 -14.32
C TYR A 131 1.95 -21.25 -12.99
N PRO A 132 1.45 -22.49 -13.02
CA PRO A 132 0.63 -23.04 -11.95
C PRO A 132 1.34 -22.92 -10.61
N LEU A 133 0.81 -22.03 -9.79
CA LEU A 133 1.12 -22.02 -8.38
C LEU A 133 0.56 -23.32 -7.83
N LEU A 134 1.43 -24.08 -7.15
CA LEU A 134 0.97 -25.22 -6.38
C LEU A 134 -0.17 -24.74 -5.47
N PRO A 135 -1.31 -25.44 -5.43
CA PRO A 135 -2.42 -25.05 -4.58
C PRO A 135 -1.95 -24.97 -3.11
N GLY A 136 -2.46 -23.98 -2.38
CA GLY A 136 -2.28 -23.86 -0.94
C GLY A 136 -1.12 -22.96 -0.52
N GLY A 137 -1.29 -21.63 -0.68
CA GLY A 137 -0.21 -20.69 -0.40
C GLY A 137 -0.61 -19.27 -0.06
N GLU A 138 0.13 -18.66 0.86
CA GLU A 138 0.12 -17.20 1.00
C GLU A 138 0.80 -16.56 -0.21
N THR A 139 0.12 -15.57 -0.76
CA THR A 139 0.44 -14.89 -2.00
C THR A 139 0.27 -13.39 -1.79
N ILE A 140 1.22 -12.60 -2.27
CA ILE A 140 1.14 -11.14 -2.27
C ILE A 140 1.06 -10.67 -3.72
N TRP A 141 0.07 -9.85 -4.04
CA TRP A 141 -0.14 -9.33 -5.39
C TRP A 141 -0.66 -7.89 -5.36
N GLY A 142 -0.53 -7.19 -6.47
CA GLY A 142 -1.04 -5.84 -6.64
C GLY A 142 -0.21 -5.03 -7.63
N SER A 143 -0.07 -3.73 -7.39
CA SER A 143 0.77 -2.87 -8.19
C SER A 143 1.47 -1.77 -7.38
N GLN A 144 2.46 -1.16 -7.99
CA GLN A 144 3.27 -0.09 -7.44
C GLN A 144 3.43 1.07 -8.43
N LEU A 145 3.55 2.27 -7.89
CA LEU A 145 3.95 3.48 -8.59
C LEU A 145 5.32 3.91 -8.07
N ILE A 146 6.25 4.16 -8.97
CA ILE A 146 7.62 4.56 -8.68
C ILE A 146 7.86 5.90 -9.38
N ARG A 147 8.31 6.91 -8.63
CA ARG A 147 8.79 8.18 -9.20
C ARG A 147 10.27 8.10 -9.58
#